data_AF-A0A0J8TNA7-F1
#
_entry.id   AF-A0A0J8TNA7-F1
#
_cell.length_a   1.000
_cell.length_b   1.000
_cell.length_c   1.000
_cell.angle_alpha   90.00
_cell.angle_beta   90.00
_cell.angle_gamma   90.00
#
_symmetry.space_group_name_H-M   'P 1'
#
loop_
_entity.id
_entity.type
_entity.pdbx_description
1 polymer ?
#
loop_
_entity_poly.entity_id
_entity_poly.type
_entity_poly.pdbx_seq_one_letter_code
_entity_poly.pdbx_strand_id
1 'polypeptide(L)'
;MSRTKCSVLVWAIIYRIDFQFHVNNVPGFTSTGRDLCRYRCEIEAYKLLSAAEICEQGFVPKFHALFEDIDPLTPTLTSHLNAFLGDLHHPCAILLEYLPHAEPLNCENYARDRIQKAIQGITAVHHARVVHNDPYPNNVLIVPGAATNGSDDRVVWIDFDIALNFGSEKVGGRLQYDESIENFTHI
;
A
#
# COMPACT_ATOMS: atom_id res chain seq x y z
N MET A 1 -25.65 -12.07 -0.32
CA MET A 1 -25.22 -10.65 -0.40
C MET A 1 -24.02 -10.59 -1.33
N SER A 2 -24.23 -10.00 -2.50
CA SER A 2 -23.23 -9.84 -3.55
C SER A 2 -22.04 -9.05 -3.01
N ARG A 3 -20.85 -9.68 -2.94
CA ARG A 3 -19.60 -8.96 -2.74
C ARG A 3 -19.32 -8.24 -4.05
N THR A 4 -19.68 -6.97 -4.16
CA THR A 4 -19.20 -6.09 -5.24
C THR A 4 -17.69 -6.00 -5.06
N LYS A 5 -16.96 -6.88 -5.76
CA LYS A 5 -15.51 -6.78 -5.90
C LYS A 5 -15.26 -5.44 -6.58
N CYS A 6 -14.86 -4.43 -5.81
CA CYS A 6 -14.13 -3.30 -6.35
C CYS A 6 -12.76 -3.88 -6.74
N SER A 7 -12.71 -4.41 -7.96
CA SER A 7 -11.57 -5.14 -8.48
C SER A 7 -10.47 -4.13 -8.74
N VAL A 8 -9.50 -3.96 -7.85
CA VAL A 8 -8.27 -3.23 -8.19
C VAL A 8 -7.70 -3.96 -9.40
N LEU A 9 -7.50 -3.29 -10.53
CA LEU A 9 -6.82 -3.90 -11.66
C LEU A 9 -5.32 -3.89 -11.34
N VAL A 10 -4.91 -4.76 -10.42
CA VAL A 10 -3.51 -5.05 -10.11
C VAL A 10 -3.01 -5.97 -11.21
N TRP A 11 -2.48 -5.41 -12.28
CA TRP A 11 -1.58 -6.15 -13.16
C TRP A 11 -0.30 -5.35 -13.28
N ALA A 12 0.55 -5.54 -12.26
CA ALA A 12 1.98 -5.37 -12.34
C ALA A 12 2.44 -6.03 -13.64
N ILE A 13 2.85 -5.23 -14.63
CA ILE A 13 3.61 -5.77 -15.74
C ILE A 13 5.04 -5.89 -15.21
N ILE A 14 5.17 -6.96 -14.43
CA ILE A 14 6.35 -7.58 -13.89
C ILE A 14 6.99 -6.86 -12.70
N TYR A 15 7.30 -5.54 -12.70
CA TYR A 15 7.70 -4.82 -11.46
C TYR A 15 7.45 -3.30 -11.48
N ARG A 16 6.61 -2.80 -12.41
CA ARG A 16 6.18 -1.39 -12.43
C ARG A 16 4.95 -1.28 -11.55
N ILE A 17 5.13 -0.68 -10.36
CA ILE A 17 4.05 -0.57 -9.39
C ILE A 17 3.21 0.66 -9.76
N ASP A 18 2.22 0.43 -10.62
CA ASP A 18 1.15 1.37 -10.92
C ASP A 18 -0.14 0.82 -10.32
N PHE A 19 -0.72 1.51 -9.33
CA PHE A 19 -2.01 1.12 -8.75
C PHE A 19 -3.13 1.91 -9.44
N GLN A 20 -4.05 1.21 -10.11
CA GLN A 20 -5.22 1.81 -10.78
C GLN A 20 -6.50 1.48 -10.01
N PHE A 21 -7.31 2.49 -9.75
CA PHE A 21 -8.49 2.37 -8.89
C PHE A 21 -9.78 2.63 -9.67
N HIS A 22 -10.74 1.73 -9.53
CA HIS A 22 -12.12 1.98 -9.95
C HIS A 22 -12.78 2.93 -8.93
N VAL A 23 -13.26 4.08 -9.38
CA VAL A 23 -13.90 5.08 -8.50
C VAL A 23 -15.42 5.02 -8.64
N ASN A 24 -16.00 3.83 -8.84
CA ASN A 24 -17.42 3.67 -9.21
C ASN A 24 -18.44 3.98 -8.11
N ASN A 25 -18.01 3.96 -6.84
CA ASN A 25 -18.77 4.37 -5.67
C ASN A 25 -17.74 4.65 -4.58
N VAL A 26 -17.49 5.92 -4.27
CA VAL A 26 -16.55 6.30 -3.21
C VAL A 26 -17.19 5.88 -1.88
N PRO A 27 -16.79 4.75 -1.28
CA PRO A 27 -17.37 4.36 -0.02
C PRO A 27 -16.83 5.40 0.97
N GLY A 28 -17.73 6.15 1.58
CA GLY A 28 -17.39 7.27 2.45
C GLY A 28 -16.63 6.80 3.70
N PHE A 29 -16.84 7.48 4.81
CA PHE A 29 -16.21 7.09 6.07
C PHE A 29 -17.10 6.08 6.83
N THR A 30 -16.48 5.18 7.59
CA THR A 30 -17.21 4.42 8.62
C THR A 30 -17.72 5.36 9.70
N SER A 31 -18.64 4.89 10.55
CA SER A 31 -19.06 5.61 11.76
C SER A 31 -17.90 5.91 12.72
N THR A 32 -16.81 5.14 12.64
CA THR A 32 -15.59 5.33 13.42
C THR A 32 -14.56 6.26 12.74
N GLY A 33 -14.91 6.85 11.60
CA GLY A 33 -14.05 7.80 10.87
C GLY A 33 -13.01 7.15 9.96
N ARG A 34 -13.04 5.82 9.76
CA ARG A 34 -12.14 5.13 8.83
C ARG A 34 -12.56 5.42 7.40
N ASP A 35 -11.61 5.83 6.56
CA ASP A 35 -11.82 5.94 5.12
C ASP A 35 -11.96 4.55 4.50
N LEU A 36 -13.02 4.35 3.72
CA LEU A 36 -13.24 3.09 2.98
C LEU A 36 -12.75 3.16 1.53
N CYS A 37 -12.40 4.36 1.04
CA CYS A 37 -11.90 4.54 -0.31
C CYS A 37 -10.44 4.11 -0.40
N ARG A 38 -10.20 2.94 -1.02
CA ARG A 38 -8.86 2.34 -1.16
C ARG A 38 -7.83 3.27 -1.79
N TYR A 39 -8.24 4.00 -2.84
CA TYR A 39 -7.44 5.03 -3.49
C TYR A 39 -6.99 6.14 -2.51
N ARG A 40 -7.91 6.66 -1.69
CA ARG A 40 -7.58 7.69 -0.69
C ARG A 40 -6.70 7.14 0.41
N CYS A 41 -6.95 5.92 0.88
CA CYS A 41 -6.09 5.26 1.87
C CYS A 41 -4.65 5.15 1.36
N GLU A 42 -4.45 4.65 0.14
CA GLU A 42 -3.14 4.49 -0.48
C GLU A 42 -2.40 5.83 -0.59
N ILE A 43 -3.07 6.86 -1.13
CA ILE A 43 -2.44 8.17 -1.35
C ILE A 43 -2.12 8.89 -0.05
N GLU A 44 -3.03 8.89 0.91
CA GLU A 44 -2.78 9.52 2.20
C GLU A 44 -1.65 8.80 2.95
N ALA A 45 -1.51 7.49 2.77
CA ALA A 45 -0.36 6.74 3.29
C ALA A 45 0.94 7.21 2.63
N TYR A 46 1.02 7.24 1.29
CA TYR A 46 2.24 7.69 0.59
C TYR A 46 2.59 9.16 0.84
N LYS A 47 1.59 10.05 1.05
CA LYS A 47 1.84 11.44 1.49
C LYS A 47 2.53 11.49 2.85
N LEU A 48 2.04 10.72 3.83
CA LEU A 48 2.64 10.65 5.17
C LEU A 48 4.04 10.01 5.14
N LEU A 49 4.19 8.91 4.39
CA LEU A 49 5.47 8.19 4.23
C LEU A 49 6.52 9.06 3.53
N SER A 50 6.12 9.82 2.51
CA SER A 50 7.00 10.75 1.81
C SER A 50 7.41 11.92 2.70
N ALA A 51 6.45 12.52 3.43
CA ALA A 51 6.71 13.62 4.36
C ALA A 51 7.64 13.23 5.52
N ALA A 52 7.62 11.96 5.94
CA ALA A 52 8.50 11.40 6.96
C ALA A 52 9.80 10.79 6.40
N GLU A 53 10.08 10.98 5.11
CA GLU A 53 11.28 10.47 4.42
C GLU A 53 11.44 8.93 4.48
N ILE A 54 10.35 8.19 4.70
CA ILE A 54 10.38 6.72 4.74
C ILE A 54 10.64 6.13 3.35
N CYS A 55 10.12 6.78 2.30
CA CYS A 55 10.41 6.44 0.90
C CYS A 55 11.91 6.49 0.59
N GLU A 56 12.64 7.48 1.10
CA GLU A 56 14.07 7.65 0.83
C GLU A 56 14.94 6.66 1.63
N GLN A 57 14.44 6.18 2.76
CA GLN A 57 15.09 5.10 3.54
C GLN A 57 14.97 3.73 2.86
N GLY A 58 14.12 3.60 1.84
CA GLY A 58 13.99 2.38 1.05
C GLY A 58 13.09 1.30 1.66
N PHE A 59 12.39 1.58 2.76
CA PHE A 59 11.43 0.64 3.38
C PHE A 59 10.10 0.54 2.66
N VAL A 60 9.76 1.53 1.85
CA VAL A 60 8.59 1.59 0.97
C VAL A 60 9.07 2.07 -0.42
N PRO A 61 8.30 1.84 -1.49
CA PRO A 61 8.62 2.38 -2.81
C PRO A 61 8.71 3.92 -2.78
N LYS A 62 9.56 4.48 -3.64
CA LYS A 62 9.51 5.92 -3.91
C LYS A 62 8.19 6.29 -4.58
N PHE A 63 7.59 7.38 -4.12
CA PHE A 63 6.41 7.97 -4.74
C PHE A 63 6.83 9.01 -5.78
N HIS A 64 6.43 8.82 -7.04
CA HIS A 64 6.86 9.67 -8.15
C HIS A 64 5.78 10.64 -8.62
N ALA A 65 4.54 10.17 -8.78
CA ALA A 65 3.46 11.00 -9.30
C ALA A 65 2.08 10.47 -8.92
N LEU A 66 1.10 11.37 -8.97
CA LEU A 66 -0.33 11.10 -8.90
C LEU A 66 -0.99 11.48 -10.22
N PHE A 67 -1.83 10.61 -10.75
CA PHE A 67 -2.64 10.83 -11.93
C PHE A 67 -4.12 10.69 -11.55
N GLU A 68 -4.89 11.73 -11.84
CA GLU A 68 -6.32 11.75 -11.60
C GLU A 68 -7.06 11.89 -12.93
N ASP A 69 -8.27 11.36 -12.99
CA ASP A 69 -9.16 11.53 -14.15
C ASP A 69 -8.55 11.04 -15.48
N ILE A 70 -7.92 9.86 -15.46
CA ILE A 70 -7.25 9.30 -16.64
C ILE A 70 -8.29 8.84 -17.65
N ASP A 71 -8.33 9.46 -18.82
CA ASP A 71 -9.21 9.05 -19.92
C ASP A 71 -8.90 7.58 -20.34
N PRO A 72 -9.84 6.63 -20.16
CA PRO A 72 -9.66 5.24 -20.57
C PRO A 72 -9.42 5.05 -22.07
N LEU A 73 -9.82 6.03 -22.89
CA LEU A 73 -9.63 6.03 -24.34
C LEU A 73 -8.25 6.57 -24.76
N THR A 74 -7.38 6.91 -23.81
CA THR A 74 -5.99 7.33 -24.11
C THR A 74 -5.29 6.27 -24.98
N PRO A 75 -4.89 6.59 -26.23
CA PRO A 75 -4.46 5.59 -27.22
C PRO A 75 -3.26 4.72 -26.80
N THR A 76 -2.37 5.25 -25.98
CA THR A 76 -1.17 4.55 -25.50
C THR A 76 -1.45 3.61 -24.32
N LEU A 77 -2.62 3.73 -23.69
CA LEU A 77 -3.00 2.97 -22.48
C LEU A 77 -4.29 2.17 -22.67
N THR A 78 -4.98 2.28 -23.80
CA THR A 78 -6.32 1.71 -24.04
C THR A 78 -6.39 0.23 -23.71
N SER A 79 -5.39 -0.58 -24.09
CA SER A 79 -5.38 -2.02 -23.79
C SER A 79 -5.39 -2.33 -22.28
N HIS A 80 -4.77 -1.47 -21.48
CA HIS A 80 -4.69 -1.61 -20.02
C HIS A 80 -5.87 -0.97 -19.30
N LEU A 81 -6.51 0.04 -19.90
CA LEU A 81 -7.63 0.77 -19.32
C LEU A 81 -9.01 0.27 -19.75
N ASN A 82 -9.09 -0.74 -20.63
CA ASN A 82 -10.35 -1.31 -21.11
C ASN A 82 -11.33 -1.71 -19.99
N ALA A 83 -10.80 -2.14 -18.83
CA ALA A 83 -11.63 -2.52 -17.69
C ALA A 83 -12.42 -1.33 -17.08
N PHE A 84 -11.99 -0.09 -17.33
CA PHE A 84 -12.59 1.13 -16.78
C PHE A 84 -13.56 1.82 -17.75
N LEU A 85 -13.75 1.28 -18.98
CA LEU A 85 -14.64 1.89 -19.98
C LEU A 85 -16.11 2.00 -19.53
N GLY A 86 -16.51 1.15 -18.57
CA GLY A 86 -17.87 1.14 -18.00
C GLY A 86 -17.98 1.86 -16.65
N ASP A 87 -16.91 2.50 -16.18
CA ASP A 87 -16.88 3.15 -14.88
C ASP A 87 -17.66 4.47 -14.88
N LEU A 88 -18.26 4.80 -13.73
CA LEU A 88 -18.94 6.08 -13.53
C LEU A 88 -17.96 7.26 -13.50
N HIS A 89 -16.75 7.00 -13.00
CA HIS A 89 -15.69 7.97 -12.84
C HIS A 89 -14.43 7.42 -13.50
N HIS A 90 -13.66 8.28 -14.15
CA HIS A 90 -12.38 7.86 -14.73
C HIS A 90 -11.43 7.33 -13.64
N PRO A 91 -10.55 6.38 -13.99
CA PRO A 91 -9.58 5.83 -13.07
C PRO A 91 -8.58 6.89 -12.61
N CYS A 92 -8.12 6.71 -11.37
CA CYS A 92 -6.94 7.40 -10.84
C CYS A 92 -5.80 6.40 -10.68
N ALA A 93 -4.57 6.89 -10.72
CA ALA A 93 -3.38 6.07 -10.52
C ALA A 93 -2.28 6.79 -9.74
N ILE A 94 -1.49 6.03 -8.99
CA ILE A 94 -0.20 6.49 -8.45
C ILE A 94 0.95 5.79 -9.17
N LEU A 95 2.03 6.52 -9.40
CA LEU A 95 3.27 6.01 -9.96
C LEU A 95 4.29 5.85 -8.85
N LEU A 96 4.73 4.60 -8.66
CA LEU A 96 5.72 4.23 -7.66
C LEU A 96 7.00 3.70 -8.30
N GLU A 97 8.03 3.56 -7.48
CA GLU A 97 9.31 2.97 -7.84
C GLU A 97 9.16 1.58 -8.46
N TYR A 98 9.89 1.35 -9.55
CA TYR A 98 10.05 0.02 -10.13
C TYR A 98 11.07 -0.81 -9.34
N LEU A 99 10.67 -1.98 -8.84
CA LEU A 99 11.51 -2.84 -8.00
C LEU A 99 11.98 -4.09 -8.77
N PRO A 100 13.14 -4.07 -9.45
CA PRO A 100 13.56 -5.17 -10.32
C PRO A 100 13.73 -6.48 -9.55
N HIS A 101 13.20 -7.58 -10.11
CA HIS A 101 13.35 -8.94 -9.56
C HIS A 101 12.79 -9.12 -8.15
N ALA A 102 11.85 -8.25 -7.73
CA ALA A 102 11.30 -8.32 -6.39
C ALA A 102 10.46 -9.59 -6.19
N GLU A 103 10.58 -10.28 -5.08
CA GLU A 103 9.74 -11.45 -4.80
C GLU A 103 8.98 -11.24 -3.50
N PRO A 104 7.68 -11.60 -3.44
CA PRO A 104 6.95 -11.58 -2.18
C PRO A 104 7.64 -12.49 -1.15
N LEU A 105 7.67 -12.04 0.10
CA LEU A 105 8.16 -12.83 1.21
C LEU A 105 7.30 -14.09 1.35
N ASN A 106 7.95 -15.24 1.42
CA ASN A 106 7.32 -16.55 1.47
C ASN A 106 8.15 -17.52 2.35
N CYS A 107 7.73 -18.78 2.42
CA CYS A 107 8.38 -19.78 3.26
C CYS A 107 9.77 -20.23 2.77
N GLU A 108 10.11 -20.02 1.49
CA GLU A 108 11.39 -20.40 0.90
C GLU A 108 12.44 -19.29 1.02
N ASN A 109 12.01 -18.04 0.89
CA ASN A 109 12.88 -16.87 0.97
C ASN A 109 12.89 -16.21 2.38
N TYR A 110 12.30 -16.87 3.38
CA TYR A 110 12.33 -16.45 4.78
C TYR A 110 13.75 -16.55 5.38
N ALA A 111 14.39 -15.40 5.65
CA ALA A 111 15.71 -15.32 6.28
C ALA A 111 15.73 -14.30 7.41
N ARG A 112 16.56 -14.53 8.44
CA ARG A 112 16.64 -13.66 9.64
C ARG A 112 16.84 -12.19 9.29
N ASP A 113 17.79 -11.90 8.40
CA ASP A 113 18.14 -10.53 8.01
C ASP A 113 16.98 -9.83 7.27
N ARG A 114 16.27 -10.56 6.42
CA ARG A 114 15.08 -10.06 5.70
C ARG A 114 13.95 -9.73 6.66
N ILE A 115 13.70 -10.59 7.66
CA ILE A 115 12.67 -10.36 8.68
C ILE A 115 13.04 -9.17 9.58
N GLN A 116 14.31 -9.05 9.95
CA GLN A 116 14.75 -7.89 10.73
C GLN A 116 14.54 -6.58 9.96
N LYS A 117 14.84 -6.55 8.66
CA LYS A 117 14.54 -5.40 7.79
C LYS A 117 13.04 -5.16 7.63
N ALA A 118 12.22 -6.20 7.54
CA ALA A 118 10.76 -6.07 7.49
C ALA A 118 10.23 -5.42 8.78
N ILE A 119 10.70 -5.85 9.95
CA ILE A 119 10.34 -5.26 11.26
C ILE A 119 10.77 -3.80 11.34
N GLN A 120 11.98 -3.48 10.87
CA GLN A 120 12.44 -2.08 10.78
C GLN A 120 11.53 -1.26 9.87
N GLY A 121 11.16 -1.79 8.71
CA GLY A 121 10.28 -1.12 7.76
C GLY A 121 8.89 -0.83 8.33
N ILE A 122 8.23 -1.81 8.96
CA ILE A 122 6.90 -1.56 9.55
C ILE A 122 6.97 -0.62 10.74
N THR A 123 8.07 -0.63 11.50
CA THR A 123 8.32 0.34 12.58
C THR A 123 8.45 1.75 12.00
N ALA A 124 9.17 1.92 10.89
CA ALA A 124 9.32 3.18 10.19
C ALA A 124 7.98 3.70 9.62
N VAL A 125 7.15 2.80 9.06
CA VAL A 125 5.77 3.11 8.63
C VAL A 125 4.92 3.62 9.80
N HIS A 126 4.99 2.97 10.96
CA HIS A 126 4.29 3.43 12.17
C HIS A 126 4.79 4.79 12.66
N HIS A 127 6.09 5.07 12.56
CA HIS A 127 6.66 6.38 12.90
C HIS A 127 6.14 7.50 11.97
N ALA A 128 5.84 7.17 10.72
CA ALA A 128 5.17 8.08 9.78
C ALA A 128 3.66 8.24 10.05
N ARG A 129 3.14 7.66 11.14
CA ARG A 129 1.72 7.74 11.54
C ARG A 129 0.78 7.02 10.55
N VAL A 130 1.28 5.96 9.92
CA VAL A 130 0.53 5.04 9.07
C VAL A 130 0.48 3.69 9.75
N VAL A 131 -0.69 3.05 9.80
CA VAL A 131 -0.82 1.63 10.18
C VAL A 131 -1.24 0.87 8.93
N HIS A 132 -0.39 -0.04 8.45
CA HIS A 132 -0.60 -0.75 7.18
C HIS A 132 -1.92 -1.54 7.15
N ASN A 133 -2.31 -2.14 8.29
CA ASN A 133 -3.57 -2.85 8.49
C ASN A 133 -3.77 -4.12 7.61
N ASP A 134 -2.75 -4.51 6.83
CA ASP A 134 -2.70 -5.77 6.07
C ASP A 134 -1.28 -6.38 6.02
N PRO A 135 -0.68 -6.74 7.18
CA PRO A 135 0.74 -7.14 7.24
C PRO A 135 0.97 -8.59 6.79
N TYR A 136 0.35 -9.03 5.69
CA TYR A 136 0.61 -10.34 5.12
C TYR A 136 1.96 -10.38 4.38
N PRO A 137 2.65 -11.54 4.36
CA PRO A 137 3.95 -11.66 3.68
C PRO A 137 3.93 -11.23 2.20
N ASN A 138 2.79 -11.35 1.52
CA ASN A 138 2.66 -10.94 0.12
C ASN A 138 2.84 -9.43 -0.09
N ASN A 139 2.62 -8.62 0.95
CA ASN A 139 2.79 -7.16 0.95
C ASN A 139 4.20 -6.74 1.37
N VAL A 140 5.10 -7.72 1.59
CA VAL A 140 6.53 -7.51 1.85
C VAL A 140 7.31 -8.06 0.67
N LEU A 141 7.95 -7.18 -0.08
CA LEU A 141 8.78 -7.55 -1.22
C LEU A 141 10.26 -7.62 -0.84
N ILE A 142 10.94 -8.64 -1.34
CA ILE A 142 12.38 -8.82 -1.26
C ILE A 142 12.97 -8.47 -2.61
N VAL A 143 13.77 -7.41 -2.67
CA VAL A 143 14.51 -7.00 -3.85
C VAL A 143 15.94 -7.53 -3.70
N PRO A 144 16.36 -8.48 -4.56
CA PRO A 144 17.69 -9.09 -4.45
C PRO A 144 18.80 -8.04 -4.54
N GLY A 145 19.74 -8.12 -3.61
CA GLY A 145 20.98 -7.35 -3.64
C GLY A 145 22.04 -7.99 -4.55
N ALA A 146 23.24 -7.40 -4.54
CA ALA A 146 24.39 -7.93 -5.26
C ALA A 146 25.07 -9.10 -4.50
N ALA A 147 24.89 -9.20 -3.19
CA ALA A 147 25.49 -10.26 -2.39
C ALA A 147 24.67 -11.56 -2.51
N THR A 148 25.39 -12.66 -2.77
CA THR A 148 24.78 -13.98 -2.98
C THR A 148 24.16 -14.59 -1.72
N ASN A 149 24.43 -14.02 -0.54
CA ASN A 149 23.90 -14.48 0.74
C ASN A 149 22.62 -13.74 1.17
N GLY A 150 22.12 -12.79 0.36
CA GLY A 150 20.92 -12.00 0.64
C GLY A 150 21.05 -10.98 1.78
N SER A 151 22.27 -10.77 2.31
CA SER A 151 22.51 -9.82 3.40
C SER A 151 22.31 -8.36 2.97
N ASP A 152 22.43 -8.06 1.68
CA ASP A 152 22.21 -6.74 1.09
C ASP A 152 20.86 -6.60 0.38
N ASP A 153 20.00 -7.63 0.45
CA ASP A 153 18.63 -7.53 -0.09
C ASP A 153 17.89 -6.35 0.53
N ARG A 154 17.13 -5.63 -0.30
CA ARG A 154 16.23 -4.59 0.16
C ARG A 154 14.87 -5.22 0.45
N VAL A 155 14.26 -4.81 1.56
CA VAL A 155 12.92 -5.27 1.97
C VAL A 155 11.96 -4.09 1.94
N VAL A 156 10.86 -4.24 1.21
CA VAL A 156 9.96 -3.13 0.86
C VAL A 156 8.51 -3.50 1.20
N TRP A 157 7.81 -2.63 1.92
CA TRP A 157 6.38 -2.74 2.19
C TRP A 157 5.56 -2.07 1.08
N ILE A 158 4.50 -2.74 0.61
CA ILE A 158 3.61 -2.28 -0.46
C ILE A 158 2.13 -2.48 -0.07
N ASP A 159 1.21 -1.94 -0.86
CA ASP A 159 -0.24 -2.15 -0.70
C ASP A 159 -0.82 -1.56 0.59
N PHE A 160 -0.85 -0.23 0.66
CA PHE A 160 -1.40 0.55 1.77
C PHE A 160 -2.89 0.86 1.60
N ASP A 161 -3.61 0.12 0.75
CA ASP A 161 -4.91 0.54 0.25
C ASP A 161 -6.04 0.32 1.27
N ILE A 162 -5.74 -0.33 2.39
CA ILE A 162 -6.58 -0.41 3.58
C ILE A 162 -5.92 0.17 4.83
N ALA A 163 -4.83 0.92 4.67
CA ALA A 163 -4.09 1.54 5.76
C ALA A 163 -4.93 2.56 6.54
N LEU A 164 -4.56 2.72 7.82
CA LEU A 164 -5.10 3.76 8.68
C LEU A 164 -4.08 4.89 8.76
N ASN A 165 -4.48 6.07 8.32
CA ASN A 165 -3.62 7.25 8.20
C ASN A 165 -3.99 8.26 9.29
N PHE A 166 -3.06 8.55 10.18
CA PHE A 166 -3.27 9.50 11.27
C PHE A 166 -2.59 10.83 10.90
N GLY A 167 -3.30 11.69 10.18
CA GLY A 167 -2.80 13.00 9.73
C GLY A 167 -2.21 13.89 10.83
N SER A 168 -1.43 14.89 10.43
CA SER A 168 -0.82 15.90 11.32
C SER A 168 -1.78 17.02 11.71
N GLU A 169 -2.89 17.22 11.00
CA GLU A 169 -3.91 18.21 11.36
C GLU A 169 -5.28 17.57 11.59
N LYS A 170 -5.71 17.72 12.86
CA LYS A 170 -7.04 17.46 13.42
C LYS A 170 -8.17 17.36 12.40
N VAL A 171 -8.53 16.13 12.01
CA VAL A 171 -9.92 15.76 11.72
C VAL A 171 -10.22 14.46 12.47
N GLY A 172 -10.88 14.62 13.62
CA GLY A 172 -11.87 13.65 14.10
C GLY A 172 -11.38 12.32 14.68
N GLY A 173 -10.79 12.38 15.88
CA GLY A 173 -10.83 11.26 16.83
C GLY A 173 -9.48 10.60 17.08
N ARG A 174 -8.99 10.68 18.33
CA ARG A 174 -8.14 9.60 18.87
C ARG A 174 -8.93 8.31 18.64
N LEU A 175 -8.45 7.41 17.79
CA LEU A 175 -8.70 6.01 18.07
C LEU A 175 -7.95 5.74 19.38
N GLN A 176 -8.68 5.77 20.49
CA GLN A 176 -8.18 5.15 21.71
C GLN A 176 -8.07 3.67 21.38
N TYR A 177 -6.83 3.21 21.20
CA TYR A 177 -6.55 1.79 21.28
C TYR A 177 -6.89 1.41 22.73
N ASP A 178 -8.01 0.73 22.92
CA ASP A 178 -8.38 0.22 24.22
C ASP A 178 -7.54 -1.03 24.50
N GLU A 179 -6.42 -0.83 25.20
CA GLU A 179 -5.56 -1.92 25.68
C GLU A 179 -6.31 -2.91 26.60
N SER A 180 -7.55 -2.64 27.00
CA SER A 180 -8.31 -3.55 27.88
C SER A 180 -8.81 -4.83 27.20
N ILE A 181 -8.71 -4.96 25.86
CA ILE A 181 -9.19 -6.15 25.14
C ILE A 181 -8.15 -7.29 25.07
N GLU A 182 -6.88 -7.07 25.46
CA GLU A 182 -5.87 -8.13 25.56
C GLU A 182 -5.71 -8.75 26.96
N ASN A 183 -6.79 -8.77 27.76
CA ASN A 183 -6.87 -9.72 28.87
C ASN A 183 -7.32 -11.09 28.33
N PHE A 184 -6.49 -11.73 27.52
CA PHE A 184 -6.56 -13.18 27.38
C PHE A 184 -6.02 -13.78 28.67
N THR A 185 -6.97 -14.17 29.52
CA THR A 185 -6.80 -15.05 30.67
C THR A 185 -5.80 -16.15 30.35
N HIS A 186 -4.68 -16.15 31.08
CA HIS A 186 -3.95 -17.36 31.36
C HIS A 186 -4.93 -18.39 31.95
N ILE A 187 -5.15 -19.48 31.22
CA ILE A 187 -5.52 -20.79 31.76
C ILE A 187 -4.61 -21.81 31.08
#